data_AF-A0A9D5DHW2-F1
#
_entry.id   AF-A0A9D5DHW2-F1
#
_cell.length_a   1.000
_cell.length_b   1.000
_cell.length_c   1.000
_cell.angle_alpha   90.00
_cell.angle_beta   90.00
_cell.angle_gamma   90.00
#
_symmetry.space_group_name_H-M   'P 1'
#
loop_
_entity.id
_entity.type
_entity.pdbx_description
1 polymer ?
#
loop_
_entity_poly.entity_id
_entity_poly.type
_entity_poly.pdbx_seq_one_letter_code
_entity_poly.pdbx_strand_id
1 'polypeptide(L)' 'MNPVDHPHGGGEGRAPIGRKKPTTPWGYPALGRRSRKRKKYSDSFILRRRK' A
#
# COMPACT_ATOMS: atom_id res chain seq x y z
N MET A 1 -11.26 10.68 8.50
CA MET A 1 -10.99 9.53 9.39
C MET A 1 -10.21 10.03 10.59
N ASN A 2 -10.37 9.40 11.75
CA ASN A 2 -9.59 9.76 12.93
C ASN A 2 -8.22 9.06 12.87
N PRO A 3 -7.21 9.56 13.61
CA PRO A 3 -5.88 8.94 13.65
C PRO A 3 -5.87 7.46 14.05
N VAL A 4 -6.86 7.03 14.85
CA VAL A 4 -7.04 5.63 15.29
C VAL A 4 -7.50 4.70 14.16
N ASP A 5 -8.28 5.22 13.21
CA ASP A 5 -8.89 4.41 12.14
C ASP A 5 -7.97 4.25 10.93
N HIS A 6 -7.18 5.29 10.63
CA HIS A 6 -6.34 5.30 9.44
C HIS A 6 -5.01 6.01 9.66
N PRO A 7 -3.93 5.47 9.07
CA PRO A 7 -2.63 6.12 8.96
C PRO A 7 -2.57 7.55 8.42
N HIS A 8 -3.63 8.06 7.81
CA HIS A 8 -3.73 9.44 7.28
C HIS A 8 -4.86 10.21 7.95
N GLY A 9 -5.43 9.69 9.05
CA GLY A 9 -6.51 10.33 9.78
C GLY A 9 -6.01 11.47 10.65
N GLY A 10 -6.89 12.43 10.92
CA GLY A 10 -6.60 13.65 11.67
C GLY A 10 -6.30 14.88 10.82
N GLY A 11 -6.04 15.99 11.51
CA GLY A 11 -5.92 17.33 10.94
C GLY A 11 -7.10 18.22 11.31
N GLU A 12 -6.84 19.50 11.57
CA GLU A 12 -7.86 20.50 11.91
C GLU A 12 -8.80 20.83 10.74
N GLY A 13 -8.43 20.40 9.52
CA GLY A 13 -9.20 20.55 8.30
C GLY A 13 -8.75 19.53 7.25
N ARG A 14 -8.59 19.95 5.98
CA ARG A 14 -8.00 19.09 4.95
C ARG A 14 -6.50 18.92 5.22
N ALA A 15 -6.08 17.71 5.54
CA ALA A 15 -4.68 17.37 5.78
C ALA A 15 -4.05 16.66 4.57
N PRO A 16 -2.78 16.96 4.24
CA PRO A 16 -1.97 16.11 3.37
C PRO A 16 -1.63 14.79 4.08
N ILE A 17 -1.06 13.83 3.34
CA ILE A 17 -0.76 12.48 3.84
C ILE A 17 0.18 12.45 5.07
N GLY A 18 1.07 13.44 5.21
CA GLY A 18 1.95 13.57 6.38
C GLY A 18 3.00 12.45 6.56
N ARG A 19 3.12 11.53 5.58
CA ARG A 19 4.04 10.39 5.58
C ARG A 19 4.82 10.31 4.27
N LYS A 20 6.01 9.71 4.32
CA LYS A 20 6.91 9.56 3.15
C LYS A 20 6.27 8.82 1.97
N LYS A 21 5.34 7.90 2.23
CA LYS A 21 4.59 7.15 1.23
C LYS A 21 3.13 7.01 1.66
N PRO A 22 2.18 6.95 0.73
CA PRO A 22 0.80 6.61 1.05
C PRO A 22 0.73 5.19 1.62
N THR A 23 -0.03 5.03 2.70
CA THR A 23 -0.20 3.76 3.41
C THR A 23 -1.64 3.26 3.36
N THR A 24 -1.80 1.94 3.40
CA THR A 24 -3.09 1.27 3.63
C THR A 24 -3.54 1.47 5.08
N PRO A 25 -4.79 1.13 5.44
CA PRO A 25 -5.28 1.20 6.82
C PRO A 25 -4.41 0.42 7.81
N TRP A 26 -3.76 -0.65 7.35
CA TRP A 26 -2.88 -1.51 8.14
C TRP A 26 -1.39 -1.13 8.08
N GLY A 27 -1.06 0.04 7.53
CA GLY A 27 0.31 0.58 7.54
C GLY A 27 1.24 0.05 6.43
N TYR A 28 0.76 -0.75 5.48
CA TYR A 28 1.58 -1.15 4.33
C TYR A 28 1.65 -0.04 3.27
N PRO A 29 2.73 0.06 2.48
CA PRO A 29 2.77 0.98 1.35
C PRO A 29 1.67 0.67 0.33
N ALA A 30 0.87 1.66 -0.04
CA ALA A 30 -0.23 1.52 -1.00
C ALA A 30 0.25 1.50 -2.46
N LEU A 31 1.38 2.16 -2.74
CA LEU A 31 1.91 2.32 -4.09
C LEU A 31 3.27 1.63 -4.25
N GLY A 32 3.48 1.01 -5.41
CA GLY A 32 4.78 0.44 -5.84
C GLY A 32 5.18 -0.89 -5.18
N ARG A 33 4.51 -1.34 -4.11
CA ARG A 33 4.83 -2.62 -3.46
C ARG A 33 4.19 -3.79 -4.22
N ARG A 34 5.02 -4.65 -4.82
CA ARG A 34 4.55 -5.93 -5.38
C ARG A 34 4.13 -6.86 -4.25
N SER A 35 2.87 -7.29 -4.25
CA SER A 35 2.29 -8.17 -3.23
C SER A 35 2.34 -9.67 -3.59
N ARG A 36 2.72 -10.03 -4.83
CA ARG A 36 2.84 -11.43 -5.25
C ARG A 36 3.90 -12.14 -4.39
N LYS A 37 3.49 -13.25 -3.75
CA LYS A 37 4.40 -14.13 -2.99
C LYS A 37 5.53 -14.62 -3.89
N ARG A 38 6.77 -14.51 -3.40
CA ARG A 38 7.96 -15.05 -4.09
C ARG A 38 7.90 -16.59 -4.07
N LYS A 39 8.41 -17.23 -5.12
CA LYS A 39 8.48 -18.70 -5.26
C LYS A 39 7.09 -19.36 -5.26
N LYS A 40 6.10 -18.72 -5.90
CA LYS A 40 4.78 -19.36 -6.08
C LYS A 40 4.93 -20.44 -7.14
N TYR A 41 4.27 -21.59 -6.95
CA TYR A 41 4.30 -22.71 -7.92
C TYR A 41 3.96 -22.27 -9.35
N SER A 42 3.11 -21.25 -9.51
CA SER A 42 2.72 -20.73 -10.81
C SER A 42 3.70 -19.73 -11.44
N ASP A 43 4.84 -19.46 -10.80
CA ASP A 43 5.88 -18.59 -11.38
C ASP A 43 6.45 -19.20 -12.68
N SER A 44 6.51 -20.53 -12.81
CA SER A 44 6.95 -21.23 -14.02
C SER A 44 6.03 -21.01 -15.23
N PHE A 45 4.75 -20.74 -14.99
CA PHE A 45 3.75 -20.54 -16.04
C PHE A 45 3.63 -19.08 -16.49
N ILE A 46 4.39 -18.14 -15.90
CA ILE A 46 4.32 -16.71 -16.23
C ILE A 46 5.44 -16.35 -17.22
N LEU A 47 5.08 -16.16 -18.48
CA LEU A 47 6.01 -15.73 -19.53
C LEU A 47 6.39 -14.24 -19.42
N ARG A 48 5.43 -13.37 -19.12
CA ARG A 48 5.65 -11.91 -19.00
C ARG A 48 4.73 -11.29 -17.96
N ARG A 49 5.22 -10.30 -17.21
CA ARG A 49 4.38 -9.49 -16.30
C ARG A 49 3.62 -8.42 -17.08
N ARG A 50 2.42 -8.08 -16.61
CA ARG A 50 1.67 -6.91 -17.10
C ARG A 50 2.41 -5.64 -16.68
N LYS A 51 2.42 -4.62 -17.55
CA LYS A 51 2.90 -3.27 -17.21
C LYS A 51 1.93 -2.65 -16.22
#